data_AF-A0A453CGN1-F1
#
_entry.id   AF-A0A453CGN1-F1
#
_cell.length_a   1.000
_cell.length_b   1.000
_cell.length_c   1.000
_cell.angle_alpha   90.00
_cell.angle_beta   90.00
_cell.angle_gamma   90.00
#
_symmetry.space_group_name_H-M   'P 1'
#
loop_
_entity.id
_entity.type
_entity.pdbx_description
1 polymer ?
#
loop_
_entity_poly.entity_id
_entity_poly.type
_entity_poly.pdbx_seq_one_letter_code
_entity_poly.pdbx_strand_id
1 'polypeptide(L)'
;HTEAAVAMAMAFFLLAAAASAAVAGASWSPRPEGDLVTGLPGQPEVGFKHYAGYVDVGTGGDKALFYWFFEAEQEPEKKPLMLWLNGGPGCSSIAYGAAQELGPFLVRGYGANLTRNAYAWNKAVNLLFLEAPVGVGFSYTNKTADLGRLGDRVTAQDSYTFLLNWLAKFPEFKGRDFYIAGESYAGHYVPQLADLIYEGNKAAGRGSIINLKGFMIGNAVLNDETDQLGMVEYAWSHAIISDELHSAVTRECDSFKEEADGGRPGKGCSSAVRAFMGAFDDIDIYSIYTPTCLSPSAGSASAAPRSSRLVTAPRLFSQHEAWHMMRRAPAGYDPCTEAYVTRYFNRQDVQRALHANRTGLKYPYSPCSAVISKWNDSPATVLPVLKKLMAAGLRVWVYSLNSHAICDATQRRHGREGAGDVDAVQRQRDEAAGAGEERVAGVVLQAAGSWVGGGVRGGADAGDGARGGAPGAALRARPLARHALPLPPGPAPAGRRSTL
;
A
#
# COMPACT_ATOMS: atom_id res chain seq x y z
N HIS A 1 -24.35 59.24 -44.26
CA HIS A 1 -24.75 58.22 -43.27
C HIS A 1 -23.99 56.89 -43.37
N THR A 2 -23.21 56.65 -44.43
CA THR A 2 -22.47 55.39 -44.64
C THR A 2 -21.02 55.41 -44.14
N GLU A 3 -20.35 56.57 -44.09
CA GLU A 3 -18.94 56.63 -43.66
C GLU A 3 -18.74 56.55 -42.13
N ALA A 4 -19.69 57.08 -41.35
CA ALA A 4 -19.63 57.02 -39.88
C ALA A 4 -19.80 55.58 -39.33
N ALA A 5 -20.55 54.73 -40.05
CA ALA A 5 -20.79 53.35 -39.65
C ALA A 5 -19.55 52.45 -39.88
N VAL A 6 -18.76 52.73 -40.92
CA VAL A 6 -17.53 51.96 -41.22
C VAL A 6 -16.42 52.30 -40.23
N ALA A 7 -16.30 53.57 -39.82
CA ALA A 7 -15.32 53.99 -38.81
C ALA A 7 -15.60 53.38 -37.42
N MET A 8 -16.88 53.25 -37.03
CA MET A 8 -17.27 52.61 -35.78
C MET A 8 -17.03 51.09 -35.78
N ALA A 9 -17.24 50.43 -36.92
CA ALA A 9 -17.01 49.00 -37.08
C ALA A 9 -15.50 48.64 -37.05
N MET A 10 -14.63 49.48 -37.63
CA MET A 10 -13.17 49.28 -37.55
C MET A 10 -12.61 49.54 -36.15
N ALA A 11 -13.15 50.51 -35.41
CA ALA A 11 -12.76 50.75 -34.02
C ALA A 11 -13.13 49.57 -33.10
N PHE A 12 -14.28 48.93 -33.32
CA PHE A 12 -14.67 47.72 -32.58
C PHE A 12 -13.80 46.50 -32.91
N PHE A 13 -13.36 46.35 -34.16
CA PHE A 13 -12.45 45.27 -34.55
C PHE A 13 -11.03 45.45 -34.00
N LEU A 14 -10.53 46.69 -33.89
CA LEU A 14 -9.23 46.98 -33.31
C LEU A 14 -9.22 46.85 -31.77
N LEU A 15 -10.33 47.17 -31.10
CA LEU A 15 -10.51 46.89 -29.66
C LEU A 15 -10.68 45.39 -29.36
N ALA A 16 -11.35 44.63 -30.24
CA ALA A 16 -11.46 43.17 -30.10
C ALA A 16 -10.13 42.44 -30.40
N ALA A 17 -9.32 42.96 -31.34
CA ALA A 17 -7.99 42.44 -31.63
C ALA A 17 -6.98 42.75 -30.51
N ALA A 18 -7.08 43.92 -29.86
CA ALA A 18 -6.25 44.26 -28.70
C ALA A 18 -6.65 43.49 -27.42
N ALA A 19 -7.89 43.01 -27.32
CA ALA A 19 -8.36 42.18 -26.20
C ALA A 19 -7.99 40.68 -26.34
N SER A 20 -7.42 40.25 -27.48
CA SER A 20 -7.10 38.83 -27.74
C SER A 20 -5.60 38.49 -27.69
N ALA A 21 -4.75 39.43 -27.27
CA ALA A 21 -3.30 39.22 -27.09
C ALA A 21 -2.87 39.02 -25.62
N ALA A 22 -3.83 38.79 -24.72
CA ALA A 22 -3.55 38.43 -23.32
C ALA A 22 -4.09 37.03 -23.00
N VAL A 23 -3.72 36.03 -23.81
CA VAL A 23 -3.52 34.70 -23.24
C VAL A 23 -2.23 34.79 -22.45
N ALA A 24 -2.33 35.34 -21.23
CA ALA A 24 -1.33 35.17 -20.22
C ALA A 24 -1.03 33.67 -20.18
N GLY A 25 0.19 33.29 -20.57
CA GLY A 25 0.69 31.95 -20.31
C GLY A 25 0.37 31.68 -18.86
N ALA A 26 -0.42 30.62 -18.60
CA ALA A 26 -0.82 30.26 -17.25
C ALA A 26 0.44 30.30 -16.39
N SER A 27 0.55 31.29 -15.51
CA SER A 27 1.71 31.40 -14.63
C SER A 27 1.67 30.12 -13.83
N TRP A 28 2.57 29.19 -14.12
CA TRP A 28 2.80 28.06 -13.25
C TRP A 28 3.09 28.69 -11.91
N SER A 29 2.19 28.51 -10.94
CA SER A 29 2.49 28.84 -9.57
C SER A 29 3.83 28.15 -9.27
N PRO A 30 4.85 28.88 -8.82
CA PRO A 30 6.09 28.25 -8.40
C PRO A 30 5.72 27.14 -7.43
N ARG A 31 6.38 25.98 -7.56
CA ARG A 31 6.23 24.89 -6.58
C ARG A 31 6.36 25.45 -5.18
N PRO A 32 5.73 24.83 -4.17
CA PRO A 32 5.87 25.25 -2.79
C PRO A 32 7.34 25.14 -2.36
N GLU A 33 8.12 26.21 -2.53
CA GLU A 33 9.54 26.26 -2.16
C GLU A 33 9.72 25.97 -0.67
N GLY A 34 8.73 26.34 0.15
CA GLY A 34 8.67 26.05 1.58
C GLY A 34 8.49 24.58 1.96
N ASP A 35 8.24 23.69 0.99
CA ASP A 35 8.20 22.24 1.19
C ASP A 35 9.42 21.54 0.56
N LEU A 36 10.26 22.25 -0.21
CA LEU A 36 11.48 21.67 -0.78
C LEU A 36 12.40 21.21 0.34
N VAL A 37 12.80 19.95 0.31
CA VAL A 37 13.71 19.39 1.32
C VAL A 37 15.14 19.70 0.92
N THR A 38 15.87 20.37 1.82
CA THR A 38 17.29 20.69 1.64
C THR A 38 18.07 20.30 2.89
N GLY A 39 19.27 19.73 2.70
CA GLY A 39 20.16 19.38 3.83
C GLY A 39 19.64 18.25 4.71
N LEU A 40 18.92 17.27 4.13
CA LEU A 40 18.46 16.09 4.87
C LEU A 40 19.68 15.31 5.43
N PRO A 41 19.78 15.11 6.75
CA PRO A 41 20.98 14.52 7.35
C PRO A 41 21.28 13.11 6.81
N GLY A 42 22.52 12.91 6.35
CA GLY A 42 22.97 11.62 5.82
C GLY A 42 22.42 11.28 4.44
N GLN A 43 21.73 12.19 3.75
CA GLN A 43 21.22 11.99 2.40
C GLN A 43 22.38 11.86 1.39
N PRO A 44 22.39 10.83 0.52
CA PRO A 44 23.33 10.74 -0.59
C PRO A 44 23.03 11.82 -1.65
N GLU A 45 24.04 12.12 -2.48
CA GLU A 45 23.89 13.04 -3.61
C GLU A 45 22.90 12.49 -4.64
N VAL A 46 21.95 13.33 -5.07
CA VAL A 46 20.92 13.00 -6.06
C VAL A 46 20.59 14.19 -6.95
N GLY A 47 20.16 13.92 -8.17
CA GLY A 47 19.76 14.96 -9.14
C GLY A 47 18.27 15.30 -9.18
N PHE A 48 17.41 14.54 -8.48
CA PHE A 48 15.97 14.78 -8.43
C PHE A 48 15.60 15.62 -7.20
N LYS A 49 14.50 16.38 -7.28
CA LYS A 49 13.97 17.12 -6.13
C LYS A 49 13.00 16.26 -5.32
N HIS A 50 12.90 16.57 -4.05
CA HIS A 50 11.91 15.98 -3.16
C HIS A 50 11.35 17.01 -2.18
N TYR A 51 10.09 16.83 -1.82
CA TYR A 51 9.29 17.80 -1.09
C TYR A 51 8.58 17.11 0.07
N ALA A 52 8.60 17.70 1.24
CA ALA A 52 7.92 17.17 2.41
C ALA A 52 7.20 18.29 3.14
N GLY A 53 6.03 17.95 3.70
CA GLY A 53 5.22 18.95 4.38
C GLY A 53 3.82 18.45 4.63
N TYR A 54 2.91 19.42 4.83
CA TYR A 54 1.55 19.17 5.27
C TYR A 54 0.54 19.66 4.25
N VAL A 55 -0.58 18.95 4.19
CA VAL A 55 -1.79 19.38 3.50
C VAL A 55 -2.96 19.26 4.47
N ASP A 56 -3.69 20.36 4.63
CA ASP A 56 -4.87 20.41 5.48
C ASP A 56 -6.01 19.59 4.88
N VAL A 57 -6.65 18.79 5.73
CA VAL A 57 -7.81 17.95 5.40
C VAL A 57 -9.00 18.23 6.33
N GLY A 58 -8.84 19.11 7.31
CA GLY A 58 -9.90 19.62 8.18
C GLY A 58 -10.32 21.05 7.86
N THR A 59 -11.15 21.61 8.73
CA THR A 59 -11.63 22.99 8.62
C THR A 59 -10.77 23.90 9.50
N GLY A 60 -10.02 24.82 8.88
CA GLY A 60 -9.26 25.82 9.62
C GLY A 60 -7.92 25.35 10.19
N GLY A 61 -7.25 24.40 9.53
CA GLY A 61 -5.88 23.96 9.88
C GLY A 61 -5.79 23.10 11.15
N ASP A 62 -6.92 22.56 11.60
CA ASP A 62 -7.02 21.70 12.78
C ASP A 62 -6.59 20.26 12.53
N LYS A 63 -6.48 19.85 11.27
CA LYS A 63 -6.24 18.47 10.85
C LYS A 63 -5.45 18.45 9.54
N ALA A 64 -4.27 17.83 9.54
CA ALA A 64 -3.38 17.79 8.38
C ALA A 64 -2.68 16.44 8.22
N LEU A 65 -2.51 16.01 6.98
CA LEU A 65 -1.72 14.83 6.63
C LEU A 65 -0.33 15.26 6.14
N PHE A 66 0.68 14.56 6.62
CA PHE A 66 2.06 14.71 6.23
C PHE A 66 2.37 13.85 5.00
N TYR A 67 3.16 14.39 4.08
CA TYR A 67 3.58 13.70 2.87
C TYR A 67 5.08 13.86 2.63
N TRP A 68 5.65 12.92 1.88
CA TRP A 68 6.97 13.04 1.29
C TRP A 68 6.92 12.63 -0.17
N PHE A 69 7.18 13.58 -1.05
CA PHE A 69 7.10 13.46 -2.49
C PHE A 69 8.49 13.45 -3.12
N PHE A 70 8.74 12.53 -4.04
CA PHE A 70 9.97 12.42 -4.80
C PHE A 70 9.66 12.55 -6.30
N GLU A 71 10.38 13.43 -6.98
CA GLU A 71 10.35 13.44 -8.43
C GLU A 71 10.93 12.16 -9.01
N ALA A 72 10.48 11.83 -10.22
CA ALA A 72 11.13 10.79 -10.97
C ALA A 72 12.60 11.17 -11.28
N GLU A 73 13.50 10.19 -11.25
CA GLU A 73 14.94 10.43 -11.51
C GLU A 73 15.20 10.99 -12.92
N GLN A 74 14.33 10.66 -13.89
CA GLN A 74 14.45 11.07 -15.29
C GLN A 74 13.11 11.54 -15.84
N GLU A 75 13.12 12.70 -16.51
CA GLU A 75 11.97 13.30 -17.18
C GLU A 75 10.70 13.35 -16.30
N PRO A 76 10.79 13.88 -15.06
CA PRO A 76 9.66 13.90 -14.11
C PRO A 76 8.41 14.56 -14.68
N GLU A 77 8.56 15.50 -15.60
CA GLU A 77 7.48 16.17 -16.33
C GLU A 77 6.73 15.28 -17.32
N LYS A 78 7.21 14.06 -17.61
CA LYS A 78 6.57 13.07 -18.49
C LYS A 78 6.09 11.82 -17.73
N LYS A 79 6.62 11.57 -16.53
CA LYS A 79 6.28 10.38 -15.73
C LYS A 79 4.93 10.51 -15.01
N PRO A 80 4.21 9.40 -14.77
CA PRO A 80 2.97 9.44 -14.00
C PRO A 80 3.20 9.81 -12.53
N LEU A 81 2.12 10.16 -11.83
CA LEU A 81 2.11 10.34 -10.37
C LEU A 81 1.60 9.05 -9.71
N MET A 82 2.28 8.59 -8.67
CA MET A 82 1.86 7.43 -7.88
C MET A 82 1.80 7.79 -6.40
N LEU A 83 0.64 7.58 -5.79
CA LEU A 83 0.47 7.60 -4.33
C LEU A 83 0.86 6.23 -3.76
N TRP A 84 1.64 6.20 -2.67
CA TRP A 84 1.94 5.00 -1.88
C TRP A 84 1.32 5.07 -0.48
N LEU A 85 0.66 3.99 -0.08
CA LEU A 85 0.04 3.81 1.24
C LEU A 85 0.51 2.49 1.89
N ASN A 86 1.16 2.57 3.04
CA ASN A 86 1.29 1.39 3.92
C ASN A 86 -0.02 1.17 4.72
N GLY A 87 -0.17 -0.02 5.27
CA GLY A 87 -1.35 -0.46 6.01
C GLY A 87 -1.27 -0.26 7.53
N GLY A 88 -1.29 -1.38 8.27
CA GLY A 88 -1.30 -1.42 9.74
C GLY A 88 -2.59 -2.04 10.29
N PRO A 89 -3.72 -1.32 10.33
CA PRO A 89 -3.91 0.11 10.04
C PRO A 89 -3.12 1.04 10.96
N GLY A 90 -2.82 2.26 10.49
CA GLY A 90 -2.11 3.27 11.27
C GLY A 90 -0.58 3.20 11.20
N CYS A 91 -0.02 2.50 10.21
CA CYS A 91 1.42 2.47 9.97
C CYS A 91 1.85 3.47 8.91
N SER A 92 3.06 4.00 9.04
CA SER A 92 3.56 5.09 8.22
C SER A 92 4.08 4.63 6.88
N SER A 93 3.58 5.27 5.82
CA SER A 93 4.09 5.14 4.45
C SER A 93 5.52 5.66 4.27
N ILE A 94 5.97 6.53 5.17
CA ILE A 94 7.33 7.08 5.15
C ILE A 94 8.28 6.14 5.89
N ALA A 95 7.87 5.63 7.05
CA ALA A 95 8.67 4.70 7.82
C ALA A 95 8.95 3.43 7.04
N TYR A 96 7.92 2.82 6.44
CA TYR A 96 8.03 1.54 5.73
C TYR A 96 8.33 1.76 4.25
N GLY A 97 7.36 2.26 3.47
CA GLY A 97 7.50 2.44 2.03
C GLY A 97 8.70 3.28 1.61
N ALA A 98 8.83 4.49 2.15
CA ALA A 98 9.89 5.41 1.72
C ALA A 98 11.28 5.02 2.26
N ALA A 99 11.37 4.63 3.53
CA ALA A 99 12.63 4.49 4.25
C ALA A 99 13.16 3.06 4.38
N GLN A 100 12.36 2.03 4.08
CA GLN A 100 12.75 0.62 4.21
C GLN A 100 12.57 -0.18 2.93
N GLU A 101 11.56 0.16 2.11
CA GLU A 101 11.18 -0.64 0.95
C GLU A 101 11.65 -0.01 -0.38
N LEU A 102 10.84 0.89 -0.95
CA LEU A 102 10.87 1.26 -2.37
C LEU A 102 11.21 2.72 -2.63
N GLY A 103 11.33 3.55 -1.57
CA GLY A 103 11.78 4.92 -1.69
C GLY A 103 13.26 5.03 -2.06
N PRO A 104 13.71 6.22 -2.46
CA PRO A 104 15.08 6.43 -2.92
C PRO A 104 16.14 6.38 -1.81
N PHE A 105 15.73 6.53 -0.55
CA PHE A 105 16.63 6.63 0.60
C PHE A 105 16.26 5.60 1.66
N LEU A 106 17.12 4.60 1.87
CA LEU A 106 16.92 3.58 2.91
C LEU A 106 17.65 3.97 4.19
N VAL A 107 16.96 3.88 5.33
CA VAL A 107 17.59 4.06 6.64
C VAL A 107 18.35 2.79 6.99
N ARG A 108 19.68 2.89 7.12
CA ARG A 108 20.56 1.77 7.47
C ARG A 108 21.52 2.18 8.59
N GLY A 109 22.19 1.22 9.23
CA GLY A 109 23.31 1.46 10.15
C GLY A 109 22.97 2.36 11.35
N TYR A 110 22.24 1.81 12.33
CA TYR A 110 21.89 2.48 13.60
C TYR A 110 21.19 3.86 13.44
N GLY A 111 20.58 4.16 12.29
CA GLY A 111 19.84 5.40 12.05
C GLY A 111 20.70 6.65 11.87
N ALA A 112 21.99 6.49 11.55
CA ALA A 112 22.90 7.61 11.32
C ALA A 112 22.86 8.13 9.88
N ASN A 113 22.78 7.24 8.89
CA ASN A 113 22.94 7.54 7.47
C ASN A 113 21.78 7.01 6.61
N LEU A 114 21.52 7.68 5.49
CA LEU A 114 20.66 7.18 4.42
C LEU A 114 21.51 6.53 3.34
N THR A 115 21.06 5.40 2.81
CA THR A 115 21.69 4.69 1.70
C THR A 115 20.81 4.83 0.46
N ARG A 116 21.42 5.06 -0.71
CA ARG A 116 20.65 5.13 -1.96
C ARG A 116 20.06 3.77 -2.31
N ASN A 117 18.77 3.73 -2.62
CA ASN A 117 18.11 2.52 -3.10
C ASN A 117 18.37 2.35 -4.61
N ALA A 118 19.10 1.30 -4.98
CA ALA A 118 19.35 0.97 -6.38
C ALA A 118 18.08 0.55 -7.14
N TYR A 119 17.01 0.18 -6.44
CA TYR A 119 15.75 -0.30 -7.01
C TYR A 119 14.57 0.64 -6.70
N ALA A 120 14.86 1.90 -6.39
CA ALA A 120 13.85 2.90 -6.05
C ALA A 120 12.77 3.05 -7.13
N TRP A 121 11.52 3.10 -6.72
CA TRP A 121 10.38 3.23 -7.65
C TRP A 121 10.31 4.60 -8.32
N ASN A 122 10.94 5.62 -7.74
CA ASN A 122 11.04 6.93 -8.38
C ASN A 122 11.93 6.92 -9.64
N LYS A 123 12.50 5.77 -10.03
CA LYS A 123 13.06 5.58 -11.37
C LYS A 123 11.99 5.54 -12.47
N ALA A 124 10.76 5.15 -12.13
CA ALA A 124 9.67 4.97 -13.08
C ALA A 124 8.55 6.02 -12.94
N VAL A 125 8.33 6.55 -11.73
CA VAL A 125 7.18 7.41 -11.41
C VAL A 125 7.58 8.59 -10.53
N ASN A 126 6.76 9.64 -10.53
CA ASN A 126 6.78 10.63 -9.47
C ASN A 126 6.06 10.02 -8.27
N LEU A 127 6.74 9.90 -7.13
CA LEU A 127 6.34 9.02 -6.03
C LEU A 127 5.96 9.82 -4.79
N LEU A 128 4.70 9.68 -4.37
CA LEU A 128 4.11 10.42 -3.25
C LEU A 128 3.79 9.45 -2.11
N PHE A 129 4.51 9.56 -1.00
CA PHE A 129 4.21 8.84 0.22
C PHE A 129 3.30 9.69 1.11
N LEU A 130 2.22 9.09 1.62
CA LEU A 130 1.25 9.78 2.47
C LEU A 130 1.13 9.05 3.82
N GLU A 131 1.31 9.78 4.92
CA GLU A 131 1.02 9.26 6.25
C GLU A 131 -0.46 9.46 6.57
N ALA A 132 -1.26 8.40 6.46
CA ALA A 132 -2.69 8.42 6.72
C ALA A 132 -3.10 7.24 7.61
N PRO A 133 -4.11 7.42 8.51
CA PRO A 133 -4.83 8.66 8.81
C PRO A 133 -4.06 9.61 9.75
N VAL A 134 -4.73 10.65 10.26
CA VAL A 134 -4.15 11.48 11.33
C VAL A 134 -3.77 10.68 12.57
N GLY A 135 -2.66 11.07 13.20
CA GLY A 135 -2.02 10.30 14.27
C GLY A 135 -0.96 9.32 13.76
N VAL A 136 -0.86 9.07 12.45
CA VAL A 136 0.22 8.28 11.84
C VAL A 136 1.44 9.17 11.60
N GLY A 137 2.60 8.73 12.10
CA GLY A 137 3.87 9.42 11.89
C GLY A 137 3.82 10.89 12.32
N PHE A 138 3.96 11.80 11.37
CA PHE A 138 3.90 13.24 11.57
C PHE A 138 2.51 13.86 11.30
N SER A 139 1.56 13.10 10.74
CA SER A 139 0.18 13.55 10.51
C SER A 139 -0.56 13.78 11.81
N TYR A 140 -1.34 14.86 11.91
CA TYR A 140 -1.91 15.28 13.18
C TYR A 140 -3.32 15.83 13.09
N THR A 141 -3.95 15.87 14.27
CA THR A 141 -5.18 16.60 14.55
C THR A 141 -5.03 17.33 15.87
N ASN A 142 -5.57 18.55 15.94
CA ASN A 142 -5.70 19.35 17.16
C ASN A 142 -6.97 18.98 17.94
N LYS A 143 -7.84 18.13 17.40
CA LYS A 143 -9.08 17.67 18.01
C LYS A 143 -8.96 16.19 18.40
N THR A 144 -8.79 15.92 19.69
CA THR A 144 -8.70 14.53 20.22
C THR A 144 -9.90 13.65 19.82
N ALA A 145 -11.08 14.26 19.61
CA ALA A 145 -12.28 13.54 19.15
C ALA A 145 -12.11 12.89 17.78
N ASP A 146 -11.24 13.41 16.91
CA ASP A 146 -10.99 12.83 15.58
C ASP A 146 -10.35 11.44 15.70
N LEU A 147 -9.43 11.26 16.65
CA LEU A 147 -8.79 9.96 16.92
C LEU A 147 -9.80 8.89 17.34
N GLY A 148 -10.89 9.30 18.02
CA GLY A 148 -11.99 8.40 18.39
C GLY A 148 -12.93 8.04 17.24
N ARG A 149 -12.81 8.70 16.08
CA ARG A 149 -13.66 8.57 14.90
C ARG A 149 -12.96 7.93 13.70
N LEU A 150 -11.70 7.51 13.87
CA LEU A 150 -10.92 6.87 12.82
C LEU A 150 -11.54 5.53 12.39
N GLY A 151 -11.28 5.18 11.13
CA GLY A 151 -11.92 4.07 10.43
C GLY A 151 -11.64 4.17 8.94
N ASP A 152 -11.98 3.13 8.18
CA ASP A 152 -11.69 3.06 6.74
C ASP A 152 -12.32 4.24 5.97
N ARG A 153 -13.60 4.55 6.23
CA ARG A 153 -14.35 5.61 5.55
C ARG A 153 -13.73 7.00 5.75
N VAL A 154 -13.40 7.36 7.00
CA VAL A 154 -12.77 8.67 7.30
C VAL A 154 -11.39 8.74 6.68
N THR A 155 -10.62 7.65 6.72
CA THR A 155 -9.27 7.58 6.13
C THR A 155 -9.32 7.80 4.61
N ALA A 156 -10.27 7.16 3.92
CA ALA A 156 -10.47 7.35 2.48
C ALA A 156 -10.91 8.78 2.16
N GLN A 157 -11.85 9.35 2.94
CA GLN A 157 -12.33 10.72 2.73
C GLN A 157 -11.23 11.76 2.93
N ASP A 158 -10.46 11.66 4.02
CA ASP A 158 -9.36 12.57 4.31
C ASP A 158 -8.25 12.44 3.26
N SER A 159 -7.95 11.23 2.80
CA SER A 159 -6.97 10.99 1.72
C SER A 159 -7.45 11.57 0.38
N TYR A 160 -8.75 11.51 0.09
CA TYR A 160 -9.32 12.13 -1.10
C TYR A 160 -9.24 13.66 -1.04
N THR A 161 -9.60 14.27 0.09
CA THR A 161 -9.43 15.71 0.34
C THR A 161 -7.95 16.11 0.24
N PHE A 162 -7.05 15.31 0.81
CA PHE A 162 -5.61 15.50 0.67
C PHE A 162 -5.19 15.57 -0.79
N LEU A 163 -5.61 14.62 -1.63
CA LEU A 163 -5.21 14.60 -3.05
C LEU A 163 -5.71 15.84 -3.81
N LEU A 164 -6.95 16.27 -3.57
CA LEU A 164 -7.50 17.48 -4.18
C LEU A 164 -6.68 18.72 -3.80
N ASN A 165 -6.36 18.86 -2.51
CA ASN A 165 -5.61 19.99 -1.98
C ASN A 165 -4.12 19.93 -2.37
N TRP A 166 -3.54 18.74 -2.41
CA TRP A 166 -2.17 18.50 -2.85
C TRP A 166 -2.00 18.82 -4.34
N LEU A 167 -2.95 18.42 -5.19
CA LEU A 167 -2.95 18.80 -6.61
C LEU A 167 -3.18 20.30 -6.83
N ALA A 168 -3.88 20.98 -5.92
CA ALA A 168 -3.94 22.44 -5.93
C ALA A 168 -2.59 23.07 -5.56
N LYS A 169 -1.83 22.45 -4.64
CA LYS A 169 -0.49 22.86 -4.23
C LYS A 169 0.59 22.54 -5.27
N PHE A 170 0.43 21.46 -6.04
CA PHE A 170 1.31 21.03 -7.13
C PHE A 170 0.52 20.95 -8.46
N PRO A 171 0.16 22.10 -9.05
CA PRO A 171 -0.73 22.16 -10.20
C PRO A 171 -0.18 21.47 -11.47
N GLU A 172 1.12 21.28 -11.59
CA GLU A 172 1.78 20.59 -12.71
C GLU A 172 1.47 19.09 -12.81
N PHE A 173 0.93 18.51 -11.74
CA PHE A 173 0.45 17.13 -11.73
C PHE A 173 -1.05 17.02 -12.01
N LYS A 174 -1.79 18.12 -12.14
CA LYS A 174 -3.20 18.08 -12.55
C LYS A 174 -3.33 17.47 -13.94
N GLY A 175 -4.24 16.49 -14.08
CA GLY A 175 -4.43 15.75 -15.33
C GLY A 175 -3.36 14.69 -15.63
N ARG A 176 -2.28 14.61 -14.84
CA ARG A 176 -1.27 13.54 -14.97
C ARG A 176 -1.91 12.19 -14.75
N ASP A 177 -1.46 11.17 -15.50
CA ASP A 177 -1.80 9.78 -15.19
C ASP A 177 -1.48 9.49 -13.73
N PHE A 178 -2.52 9.09 -12.98
CA PHE A 178 -2.46 8.88 -11.55
C PHE A 178 -2.70 7.42 -11.21
N TYR A 179 -1.88 6.90 -10.31
CA TYR A 179 -1.98 5.55 -9.77
C TYR A 179 -1.93 5.58 -8.25
N ILE A 180 -2.55 4.58 -7.64
CA ILE A 180 -2.42 4.33 -6.21
C ILE A 180 -1.74 2.99 -6.03
N ALA A 181 -0.77 2.90 -5.15
CA ALA A 181 -0.14 1.67 -4.73
C ALA A 181 -0.17 1.58 -3.20
N GLY A 182 -0.16 0.36 -2.68
CA GLY A 182 -0.04 0.17 -1.24
C GLY A 182 0.15 -1.28 -0.84
N GLU A 183 0.37 -1.50 0.46
CA GLU A 183 0.64 -2.81 1.03
C GLU A 183 -0.21 -3.12 2.27
N SER A 184 -0.47 -4.41 2.52
CA SER A 184 -1.05 -4.91 3.77
C SER A 184 -2.49 -4.42 3.94
N TYR A 185 -2.82 -3.78 5.06
CA TYR A 185 -4.14 -3.17 5.26
C TYR A 185 -4.48 -2.08 4.23
N ALA A 186 -3.51 -1.59 3.44
CA ALA A 186 -3.81 -0.76 2.29
C ALA A 186 -4.63 -1.49 1.20
N GLY A 187 -4.79 -2.82 1.29
CA GLY A 187 -5.83 -3.56 0.58
C GLY A 187 -7.24 -3.04 0.84
N HIS A 188 -7.48 -2.42 2.00
CA HIS A 188 -8.70 -1.67 2.28
C HIS A 188 -8.62 -0.21 1.82
N TYR A 189 -7.52 0.48 2.13
CA TYR A 189 -7.37 1.90 1.84
C TYR A 189 -7.40 2.22 0.34
N VAL A 190 -6.65 1.47 -0.46
CA VAL A 190 -6.43 1.76 -1.87
C VAL A 190 -7.72 1.61 -2.69
N PRO A 191 -8.49 0.50 -2.60
CA PRO A 191 -9.74 0.38 -3.35
C PRO A 191 -10.80 1.38 -2.90
N GLN A 192 -10.89 1.68 -1.61
CA GLN A 192 -11.88 2.63 -1.08
C GLN A 192 -11.56 4.07 -1.51
N LEU A 193 -10.28 4.47 -1.49
CA LEU A 193 -9.85 5.76 -2.02
C LEU A 193 -10.07 5.84 -3.55
N ALA A 194 -9.74 4.78 -4.28
CA ALA A 194 -9.98 4.70 -5.72
C ALA A 194 -11.47 4.85 -6.06
N ASP A 195 -12.36 4.28 -5.24
CA ASP A 195 -13.81 4.42 -5.40
C ASP A 195 -14.30 5.85 -5.16
N LEU A 196 -13.80 6.52 -4.12
CA LEU A 196 -14.10 7.93 -3.87
C LEU A 196 -13.62 8.84 -5.01
N ILE A 197 -12.44 8.58 -5.57
CA ILE A 197 -11.94 9.31 -6.73
C ILE A 197 -12.83 9.04 -7.95
N TYR A 198 -13.19 7.79 -8.19
CA TYR A 198 -14.04 7.40 -9.32
C TYR A 198 -15.42 8.07 -9.25
N GLU A 199 -16.10 8.02 -8.11
CA GLU A 199 -17.39 8.69 -7.94
C GLU A 199 -17.25 10.21 -7.93
N GLY A 200 -16.19 10.74 -7.31
CA GLY A 200 -15.87 12.15 -7.31
C GLY A 200 -15.69 12.71 -8.72
N ASN A 201 -14.99 11.98 -9.59
CA ASN A 201 -14.79 12.34 -10.99
C ASN A 201 -16.10 12.37 -11.79
N LYS A 202 -17.07 11.51 -11.47
CA LYS A 202 -18.40 11.52 -12.12
C LYS A 202 -19.22 12.75 -11.76
N ALA A 203 -19.05 13.27 -10.55
CA ALA A 203 -19.76 14.45 -10.06
C ALA A 203 -19.03 15.78 -10.36
N ALA A 204 -17.75 15.74 -10.75
CA ALA A 204 -16.89 16.90 -10.88
C ALA A 204 -17.00 17.64 -12.23
N GLY A 205 -16.76 18.96 -12.20
CA GLY A 205 -16.44 19.74 -13.40
C GLY A 205 -15.00 19.51 -13.89
N ARG A 206 -14.68 19.94 -15.12
CA ARG A 206 -13.40 19.67 -15.82
C ARG A 206 -12.09 20.03 -15.06
N GLY A 207 -12.15 20.78 -13.95
CA GLY A 207 -10.98 21.24 -13.18
C GLY A 207 -10.66 20.46 -11.89
N SER A 208 -11.53 19.54 -11.45
CA SER A 208 -11.35 18.79 -10.19
C SER A 208 -11.17 17.28 -10.41
N ILE A 209 -10.92 16.87 -11.65
CA ILE A 209 -10.79 15.48 -12.05
C ILE A 209 -9.37 14.98 -11.74
N ILE A 210 -9.27 13.87 -11.01
CA ILE A 210 -8.04 13.12 -10.82
C ILE A 210 -8.01 12.03 -11.89
N ASN A 211 -7.00 12.05 -12.78
CA ASN A 211 -6.90 11.12 -13.92
C ASN A 211 -6.41 9.72 -13.47
N LEU A 212 -7.21 9.05 -12.64
CA LEU A 212 -6.95 7.73 -12.09
C LEU A 212 -6.95 6.66 -13.20
N LYS A 213 -5.83 5.95 -13.33
CA LYS A 213 -5.63 4.92 -14.35
C LYS A 213 -5.66 3.48 -13.84
N GLY A 214 -5.50 3.32 -12.54
CA GLY A 214 -5.45 2.01 -11.89
C GLY A 214 -4.73 2.05 -10.56
N PHE A 215 -4.65 0.89 -9.92
CA PHE A 215 -3.98 0.73 -8.64
C PHE A 215 -3.35 -0.65 -8.48
N MET A 216 -2.38 -0.72 -7.57
CA MET A 216 -1.64 -1.93 -7.24
C MET A 216 -1.66 -2.16 -5.74
N ILE A 217 -1.88 -3.38 -5.29
CA ILE A 217 -1.88 -3.72 -3.87
C ILE A 217 -1.02 -4.96 -3.63
N GLY A 218 0.01 -4.79 -2.81
CA GLY A 218 0.96 -5.81 -2.39
C GLY A 218 0.52 -6.46 -1.08
N ASN A 219 0.64 -7.78 -0.96
CA ASN A 219 0.47 -8.52 0.30
C ASN A 219 -0.77 -8.03 1.08
N ALA A 220 -1.90 -7.93 0.38
CA ALA A 220 -3.04 -7.14 0.82
C ALA A 220 -4.09 -7.97 1.56
N VAL A 221 -4.67 -7.39 2.62
CA VAL A 221 -5.90 -7.89 3.25
C VAL A 221 -7.09 -7.41 2.42
N LEU A 222 -7.97 -8.32 1.99
CA LEU A 222 -9.06 -8.05 1.04
C LEU A 222 -10.41 -8.67 1.44
N ASN A 223 -10.39 -9.81 2.12
CA ASN A 223 -11.57 -10.58 2.47
C ASN A 223 -11.25 -11.44 3.70
N ASP A 224 -11.88 -11.12 4.82
CA ASP A 224 -11.60 -11.75 6.11
C ASP A 224 -11.67 -13.28 6.09
N GLU A 225 -12.73 -13.86 5.52
CA GLU A 225 -12.89 -15.33 5.47
C GLU A 225 -11.71 -16.00 4.74
N THR A 226 -11.41 -15.56 3.52
CA THR A 226 -10.40 -16.21 2.67
C THR A 226 -8.97 -15.86 3.07
N ASP A 227 -8.75 -14.65 3.59
CA ASP A 227 -7.46 -14.24 4.13
C ASP A 227 -7.15 -15.08 5.38
N GLN A 228 -8.09 -15.21 6.32
CA GLN A 228 -7.87 -15.97 7.56
C GLN A 228 -7.70 -17.46 7.32
N LEU A 229 -8.54 -18.05 6.47
CA LEU A 229 -8.39 -19.44 6.07
C LEU A 229 -7.02 -19.68 5.41
N GLY A 230 -6.62 -18.82 4.48
CA GLY A 230 -5.35 -19.01 3.81
C GLY A 230 -4.13 -18.75 4.70
N MET A 231 -4.24 -18.00 5.80
CA MET A 231 -3.17 -17.93 6.83
C MET A 231 -2.97 -19.30 7.49
N VAL A 232 -4.06 -20.00 7.82
CA VAL A 232 -4.01 -21.34 8.44
C VAL A 232 -3.47 -22.38 7.47
N GLU A 233 -3.96 -22.37 6.23
CA GLU A 233 -3.45 -23.25 5.15
C GLU A 233 -1.97 -22.99 4.85
N TYR A 234 -1.54 -21.72 4.86
CA TYR A 234 -0.14 -21.37 4.65
C TYR A 234 0.73 -21.93 5.76
N ALA A 235 0.37 -21.69 7.03
CA ALA A 235 1.14 -22.20 8.16
C ALA A 235 1.23 -23.74 8.14
N TRP A 236 0.14 -24.42 7.78
CA TRP A 236 0.10 -25.88 7.68
C TRP A 236 1.00 -26.40 6.55
N SER A 237 0.86 -25.84 5.34
CA SER A 237 1.67 -26.24 4.18
C SER A 237 3.16 -25.93 4.31
N HIS A 238 3.53 -25.04 5.24
CA HIS A 238 4.92 -24.69 5.56
C HIS A 238 5.43 -25.36 6.85
N ALA A 239 4.70 -26.35 7.38
CA ALA A 239 5.06 -27.12 8.57
C ALA A 239 5.25 -26.27 9.85
N ILE A 240 4.57 -25.13 9.95
CA ILE A 240 4.54 -24.28 11.15
C ILE A 240 3.54 -24.83 12.17
N ILE A 241 2.43 -25.39 11.70
CA ILE A 241 1.40 -26.02 12.55
C ILE A 241 1.20 -27.49 12.18
N SER A 242 0.77 -28.29 13.15
CA SER A 242 0.47 -29.72 12.93
C SER A 242 -0.88 -29.95 12.27
N ASP A 243 -1.10 -31.16 11.75
CA ASP A 243 -2.38 -31.60 11.18
C ASP A 243 -3.53 -31.48 12.21
N GLU A 244 -3.25 -31.76 13.48
CA GLU A 244 -4.24 -31.65 14.56
C GLU A 244 -4.62 -30.19 14.82
N LEU A 245 -3.63 -29.27 14.82
CA LEU A 245 -3.90 -27.86 15.03
C LEU A 245 -4.61 -27.24 13.83
N HIS A 246 -4.21 -27.59 12.60
CA HIS A 246 -4.94 -27.20 11.38
C HIS A 246 -6.40 -27.66 11.44
N SER A 247 -6.64 -28.95 11.70
CA SER A 247 -7.99 -29.52 11.80
C SER A 247 -8.81 -28.87 12.92
N ALA A 248 -8.18 -28.57 14.06
CA ALA A 248 -8.84 -27.91 15.17
C ALA A 248 -9.25 -26.48 14.81
N VAL A 249 -8.35 -25.68 14.23
CA VAL A 249 -8.67 -24.29 13.85
C VAL A 249 -9.78 -24.27 12.79
N THR A 250 -9.64 -25.03 11.71
CA THR A 250 -10.61 -25.04 10.60
C THR A 250 -12.00 -25.48 11.08
N ARG A 251 -12.08 -26.52 11.93
CA ARG A 251 -13.37 -27.00 12.46
C ARG A 251 -13.97 -26.05 13.50
N GLU A 252 -13.19 -25.68 14.52
CA GLU A 252 -13.72 -24.89 15.63
C GLU A 252 -14.09 -23.48 15.17
N CYS A 253 -13.41 -22.92 14.17
CA CYS A 253 -13.70 -21.59 13.63
C CYS A 253 -14.62 -21.61 12.40
N ASP A 254 -15.26 -22.74 12.08
CA ASP A 254 -16.20 -22.88 10.96
C ASP A 254 -15.60 -22.37 9.63
N SER A 255 -14.33 -22.72 9.37
CA SER A 255 -13.53 -22.24 8.23
C SER A 255 -13.52 -20.71 8.06
N PHE A 256 -13.65 -19.98 9.17
CA PHE A 256 -13.69 -18.51 9.22
C PHE A 256 -14.86 -17.88 8.45
N LYS A 257 -15.92 -18.65 8.20
CA LYS A 257 -17.10 -18.17 7.51
C LYS A 257 -17.67 -16.93 8.21
N GLU A 258 -17.98 -15.91 7.43
CA GLU A 258 -18.54 -14.67 7.99
C GLU A 258 -19.91 -14.90 8.61
N GLU A 259 -20.23 -14.16 9.68
CA GLU A 259 -21.56 -14.23 10.33
C GLU A 259 -22.69 -13.89 9.36
N ALA A 260 -22.44 -12.95 8.43
CA ALA A 260 -23.38 -12.57 7.39
C ALA A 260 -23.73 -13.73 6.44
N ASP A 261 -22.80 -14.67 6.26
CA ASP A 261 -22.96 -15.87 5.43
C ASP A 261 -23.37 -17.10 6.27
N GLY A 262 -23.78 -16.87 7.52
CA GLY A 262 -24.27 -17.90 8.44
C GLY A 262 -23.18 -18.64 9.18
N GLY A 263 -21.95 -18.12 9.22
CA GLY A 263 -20.85 -18.67 9.99
C GLY A 263 -21.14 -18.71 11.48
N ARG A 264 -20.75 -19.80 12.14
CA ARG A 264 -20.98 -20.02 13.58
C ARG A 264 -19.74 -20.65 14.23
N PRO A 265 -18.73 -19.83 14.59
CA PRO A 265 -17.58 -20.32 15.32
C PRO A 265 -17.99 -21.04 16.61
N GLY A 266 -17.43 -22.24 16.80
CA GLY A 266 -17.57 -23.02 18.01
C GLY A 266 -16.88 -22.36 19.20
N LYS A 267 -17.24 -22.81 20.41
CA LYS A 267 -16.63 -22.31 21.67
C LYS A 267 -15.11 -22.54 21.73
N GLY A 268 -14.60 -23.52 20.97
CA GLY A 268 -13.18 -23.82 20.88
C GLY A 268 -12.37 -22.86 20.00
N CYS A 269 -13.01 -22.05 19.15
CA CYS A 269 -12.33 -21.27 18.11
C CYS A 269 -11.26 -20.33 18.70
N SER A 270 -11.63 -19.55 19.71
CA SER A 270 -10.68 -18.64 20.37
C SER A 270 -9.47 -19.35 20.99
N SER A 271 -9.62 -20.60 21.40
CA SER A 271 -8.50 -21.41 21.90
C SER A 271 -7.63 -21.93 20.78
N ALA A 272 -8.23 -22.41 19.70
CA ALA A 272 -7.53 -22.89 18.52
C ALA A 272 -6.72 -21.77 17.86
N VAL A 273 -7.32 -20.57 17.71
CA VAL A 273 -6.63 -19.38 17.20
C VAL A 273 -5.44 -18.97 18.07
N ARG A 274 -5.57 -19.04 19.40
CA ARG A 274 -4.46 -18.73 20.29
C ARG A 274 -3.30 -19.72 20.12
N ALA A 275 -3.60 -21.02 19.98
CA ALA A 275 -2.60 -22.04 19.71
C ALA A 275 -1.92 -21.82 18.35
N PHE A 276 -2.69 -21.44 17.32
CA PHE A 276 -2.16 -21.04 16.02
C PHE A 276 -1.18 -19.87 16.13
N MET A 277 -1.54 -18.80 16.87
CA MET A 277 -0.64 -17.65 17.06
C MET A 277 0.62 -18.03 17.81
N GLY A 278 0.53 -18.91 18.81
CA GLY A 278 1.69 -19.40 19.56
C GLY A 278 2.71 -20.15 18.68
N ALA A 279 2.28 -20.72 17.55
CA ALA A 279 3.20 -21.35 16.60
C ALA A 279 4.15 -20.33 15.91
N PHE A 280 3.83 -19.03 15.98
CA PHE A 280 4.65 -17.94 15.45
C PHE A 280 5.45 -17.19 16.52
N ASP A 281 5.51 -17.66 17.78
CA ASP A 281 6.22 -16.95 18.85
C ASP A 281 7.71 -16.68 18.52
N ASP A 282 8.35 -17.63 17.81
CA ASP A 282 9.74 -17.56 17.38
C ASP A 282 9.92 -17.37 15.86
N ILE A 283 8.83 -17.20 15.11
CA ILE A 283 8.82 -17.08 13.64
C ILE A 283 8.23 -15.73 13.25
N ASP A 284 8.96 -14.98 12.43
CA ASP A 284 8.40 -13.75 11.85
C ASP A 284 7.30 -14.10 10.83
N ILE A 285 6.07 -13.71 11.15
CA ILE A 285 4.89 -13.98 10.32
C ILE A 285 4.93 -13.22 8.98
N TYR A 286 5.70 -12.13 8.89
CA TYR A 286 5.88 -11.37 7.65
C TYR A 286 6.94 -12.00 6.74
N SER A 287 7.83 -12.84 7.28
CA SER A 287 8.84 -13.56 6.52
C SER A 287 9.39 -14.77 7.30
N ILE A 288 8.77 -15.93 7.08
CA ILE A 288 9.00 -17.16 7.86
C ILE A 288 10.42 -17.75 7.75
N TYR A 289 11.23 -17.24 6.82
CA TYR A 289 12.59 -17.71 6.57
C TYR A 289 13.68 -16.73 7.00
N THR A 290 13.30 -15.56 7.55
CA THR A 290 14.28 -14.55 7.97
C THR A 290 14.63 -14.65 9.45
N PRO A 291 15.90 -14.36 9.83
CA PRO A 291 16.31 -14.33 11.23
C PRO A 291 15.60 -13.22 12.01
N THR A 292 15.41 -13.43 13.32
CA THR A 292 14.88 -12.42 14.24
C THR A 292 15.98 -11.46 14.73
N CYS A 293 15.63 -10.21 15.06
CA CYS A 293 16.57 -9.24 15.61
C CYS A 293 16.89 -9.60 17.08
N LEU A 294 18.14 -10.02 17.34
CA LEU A 294 18.61 -10.41 18.69
C LEU A 294 19.32 -9.28 19.46
N SER A 295 19.43 -8.07 18.90
CA SER A 295 20.32 -7.04 19.43
C SER A 295 19.91 -6.58 20.85
N PRO A 296 20.82 -6.53 21.85
CA PRO A 296 20.52 -6.15 23.24
C PRO A 296 20.04 -4.70 23.41
N SER A 297 20.22 -3.86 22.39
CA SER A 297 19.66 -2.52 22.30
C SER A 297 18.13 -2.49 22.12
N ALA A 298 17.50 -3.62 21.78
CA ALA A 298 16.06 -3.81 21.91
C ALA A 298 15.61 -3.94 23.39
N GLY A 299 16.54 -4.24 24.30
CA GLY A 299 16.31 -4.26 25.76
C GLY A 299 16.32 -2.88 26.44
N SER A 300 16.66 -1.82 25.69
CA SER A 300 16.61 -0.42 26.17
C SER A 300 15.77 0.49 25.25
N ALA A 301 15.08 -0.07 24.25
CA ALA A 301 13.91 0.61 23.70
C ALA A 301 12.88 0.64 24.83
N SER A 302 12.73 1.79 25.48
CA SER A 302 11.55 2.17 26.25
C SER A 302 10.34 1.40 25.72
N ALA A 303 9.79 0.51 26.55
CA ALA A 303 8.65 -0.38 26.30
C ALA A 303 8.07 -0.20 24.89
N ALA A 304 8.27 -1.16 23.98
CA ALA A 304 7.64 -1.19 22.67
C ALA A 304 6.24 -0.57 22.82
N PRO A 305 5.99 0.61 22.20
CA PRO A 305 4.82 1.39 22.52
C PRO A 305 3.63 0.48 22.39
N ARG A 306 2.81 0.36 23.46
CA ARG A 306 1.67 -0.55 23.51
C ARG A 306 0.96 -0.48 22.17
N SER A 307 1.12 -1.51 21.32
CA SER A 307 0.45 -1.56 20.03
C SER A 307 -1.02 -1.39 20.35
N SER A 308 -1.65 -0.43 19.69
CA SER A 308 -3.08 -0.27 19.82
C SER A 308 -3.77 -1.56 19.41
N ARG A 309 -4.71 -2.00 20.26
CA ARG A 309 -5.50 -3.21 20.05
C ARG A 309 -6.62 -2.92 19.09
N LEU A 310 -6.25 -2.65 17.84
CA LEU A 310 -7.19 -2.35 16.77
C LEU A 310 -7.80 -3.66 16.28
N VAL A 311 -9.13 -3.78 16.42
CA VAL A 311 -9.89 -4.89 15.87
C VAL A 311 -10.28 -4.53 14.44
N THR A 312 -9.54 -5.08 13.47
CA THR A 312 -9.70 -4.83 12.03
C THR A 312 -9.46 -6.10 11.24
N ALA A 313 -9.74 -6.10 9.94
CA ALA A 313 -9.37 -7.21 9.06
C ALA A 313 -7.87 -7.58 9.20
N PRO A 314 -7.48 -8.87 9.41
CA PRO A 314 -8.34 -10.04 9.65
C PRO A 314 -9.01 -10.04 11.04
N ARG A 315 -10.35 -9.93 11.09
CA ARG A 315 -11.09 -9.57 12.33
C ARG A 315 -11.05 -10.59 13.45
N LEU A 316 -11.07 -11.90 13.18
CA LEU A 316 -11.02 -12.89 14.27
C LEU A 316 -9.65 -12.89 14.91
N PHE A 317 -8.58 -12.83 14.10
CA PHE A 317 -7.21 -12.79 14.62
C PHE A 317 -6.93 -11.51 15.40
N SER A 318 -7.29 -10.33 14.87
CA SER A 318 -7.00 -9.05 15.53
C SER A 318 -7.75 -8.82 16.85
N GLN A 319 -8.74 -9.65 17.20
CA GLN A 319 -9.38 -9.63 18.52
C GLN A 319 -8.47 -10.20 19.63
N HIS A 320 -7.47 -11.00 19.28
CA HIS A 320 -6.62 -11.68 20.25
C HIS A 320 -5.41 -10.81 20.62
N GLU A 321 -5.10 -10.72 21.92
CA GLU A 321 -3.93 -9.95 22.38
C GLU A 321 -2.61 -10.43 21.74
N ALA A 322 -2.48 -11.74 21.50
CA ALA A 322 -1.31 -12.33 20.85
C ALA A 322 -1.05 -11.75 19.46
N TRP A 323 -2.08 -11.36 18.70
CA TRP A 323 -1.93 -10.70 17.40
C TRP A 323 -1.10 -9.42 17.49
N HIS A 324 -1.33 -8.63 18.52
CA HIS A 324 -0.65 -7.35 18.73
C HIS A 324 0.72 -7.50 19.39
N MET A 325 1.04 -8.71 19.86
CA MET A 325 2.34 -9.06 20.43
C MET A 325 3.23 -9.84 19.45
N MET A 326 2.67 -10.31 18.33
CA MET A 326 3.44 -10.96 17.28
C MET A 326 4.53 -10.02 16.77
N ARG A 327 5.74 -10.57 16.66
CA ARG A 327 6.90 -9.86 16.15
C ARG A 327 6.62 -9.44 14.71
N ARG A 328 6.79 -8.15 14.44
CA ARG A 328 6.79 -7.59 13.09
C ARG A 328 8.25 -7.37 12.72
N ALA A 329 8.88 -8.31 12.02
CA ALA A 329 10.14 -7.99 11.37
C ALA A 329 9.81 -7.51 9.94
N PRO A 330 10.44 -6.43 9.46
CA PRO A 330 10.35 -6.10 8.05
C PRO A 330 10.89 -7.27 7.23
N ALA A 331 10.11 -7.74 6.28
CA ALA A 331 10.49 -8.79 5.35
C ALA A 331 11.53 -8.25 4.37
N GLY A 332 12.83 -8.28 4.73
CA GLY A 332 13.80 -7.59 3.88
C GLY A 332 15.12 -7.19 4.50
N TYR A 333 15.85 -8.17 5.05
CA TYR A 333 17.23 -8.10 5.56
C TYR A 333 17.63 -6.87 6.43
N ASP A 334 18.12 -7.22 7.62
CA ASP A 334 18.21 -6.43 8.85
C ASP A 334 16.86 -6.32 9.61
N PRO A 335 16.53 -7.31 10.46
CA PRO A 335 15.30 -7.31 11.26
C PRO A 335 15.24 -6.18 12.29
N CYS A 336 16.32 -5.40 12.46
CA CYS A 336 16.39 -4.27 13.38
C CYS A 336 16.09 -2.91 12.70
N THR A 337 15.73 -2.90 11.42
CA THR A 337 15.55 -1.67 10.62
C THR A 337 14.50 -0.71 11.21
N GLU A 338 13.42 -1.23 11.81
CA GLU A 338 12.38 -0.41 12.45
C GLU A 338 12.94 0.50 13.56
N ALA A 339 13.89 -0.01 14.36
CA ALA A 339 14.55 0.76 15.40
C ALA A 339 15.40 1.90 14.82
N TYR A 340 16.03 1.67 13.67
CA TYR A 340 16.85 2.68 12.99
C TYR A 340 15.99 3.79 12.41
N VAL A 341 14.87 3.43 11.79
CA VAL A 341 13.85 4.36 11.27
C VAL A 341 13.29 5.22 12.39
N THR A 342 12.88 4.58 13.50
CA THR A 342 12.38 5.28 14.69
C THR A 342 13.42 6.27 15.20
N ARG A 343 14.69 5.87 15.31
CA ARG A 343 15.75 6.77 15.75
C ARG A 343 15.98 7.92 14.78
N TYR A 344 16.02 7.65 13.47
CA TYR A 344 16.30 8.64 12.43
C TYR A 344 15.24 9.75 12.41
N PHE A 345 13.96 9.39 12.33
CA PHE A 345 12.86 10.36 12.25
C PHE A 345 12.57 11.09 13.57
N ASN A 346 13.06 10.60 14.71
CA ASN A 346 13.00 11.34 15.98
C ASN A 346 14.13 12.36 16.16
N ARG A 347 15.11 12.44 15.24
CA ARG A 347 16.14 13.49 15.30
C ARG A 347 15.55 14.84 14.89
N GLN A 348 15.85 15.89 15.66
CA GLN A 348 15.33 17.23 15.40
C GLN A 348 15.86 17.84 14.10
N ASP A 349 17.10 17.53 13.70
CA ASP A 349 17.68 17.99 12.43
C ASP A 349 16.99 17.35 11.22
N VAL A 350 16.64 16.07 11.30
CA VAL A 350 15.83 15.36 10.30
C VAL A 350 14.42 15.96 10.22
N GLN A 351 13.74 16.16 11.37
CA GLN A 351 12.40 16.76 11.38
C GLN A 351 12.40 18.16 10.77
N ARG A 352 13.41 18.99 11.07
CA ARG A 352 13.56 20.31 10.45
C ARG A 352 13.75 20.24 8.94
N ALA A 353 14.62 19.35 8.45
CA ALA A 353 14.86 19.20 7.02
C ALA A 353 13.61 18.73 6.26
N LEU A 354 12.83 17.84 6.86
CA LEU A 354 11.56 17.33 6.31
C LEU A 354 10.37 18.25 6.57
N HIS A 355 10.58 19.43 7.16
CA HIS A 355 9.52 20.34 7.52
C HIS A 355 8.44 19.73 8.43
N ALA A 356 8.81 18.69 9.18
CA ALA A 356 7.92 17.88 10.01
C ALA A 356 7.80 18.43 11.43
N ASN A 357 6.84 17.89 12.18
CA ASN A 357 6.60 18.20 13.59
C ASN A 357 6.43 19.70 13.90
N ARG A 358 5.81 20.46 12.98
CA ARG A 358 5.65 21.92 13.10
C ARG A 358 4.75 22.34 14.28
N THR A 359 3.89 21.44 14.75
CA THR A 359 2.93 21.70 15.84
C THR A 359 3.41 21.23 17.21
N GLY A 360 4.60 20.62 17.32
CA GLY A 360 5.09 20.06 18.57
C GLY A 360 4.23 18.87 19.04
N LEU A 361 4.20 17.80 18.25
CA LEU A 361 3.49 16.57 18.54
C LEU A 361 3.82 16.06 19.94
N LYS A 362 2.78 15.67 20.68
CA LYS A 362 2.91 15.20 22.07
C LYS A 362 3.40 13.74 22.18
N TYR A 363 3.69 13.12 21.06
CA TYR A 363 4.13 11.74 20.95
C TYR A 363 5.37 11.69 20.04
N PRO A 364 6.32 10.77 20.31
CA PRO A 364 7.46 10.56 19.41
C PRO A 364 7.00 9.95 18.09
N TYR A 365 7.81 10.13 17.05
CA TYR A 365 7.60 9.43 15.79
C TYR A 365 7.72 7.92 16.03
N SER A 366 6.79 7.14 15.48
CA SER A 366 6.80 5.68 15.52
C SER A 366 6.33 5.13 14.17
N PRO A 367 6.89 4.00 13.70
CA PRO A 367 6.50 3.40 12.42
C PRO A 367 5.03 3.00 12.35
N CYS A 368 4.44 2.60 13.48
CA CYS A 368 2.99 2.45 13.61
C CYS A 368 2.47 3.25 14.81
N SER A 369 1.34 3.92 14.62
CA SER A 369 0.80 4.87 15.59
C SER A 369 0.37 4.21 16.90
N ALA A 370 0.90 4.74 18.01
CA ALA A 370 0.46 4.37 19.35
C ALA A 370 -0.74 5.20 19.86
N VAL A 371 -1.13 6.26 19.15
CA VAL A 371 -2.21 7.18 19.58
C VAL A 371 -3.58 6.81 18.99
N ILE A 372 -3.60 6.04 17.91
CA ILE A 372 -4.82 5.48 17.34
C ILE A 372 -5.24 4.31 18.20
N SER A 373 -6.26 4.45 19.04
CA SER A 373 -6.69 3.39 19.98
C SER A 373 -7.98 2.68 19.56
N LYS A 374 -8.67 3.17 18.54
CA LYS A 374 -9.95 2.65 18.07
C LYS A 374 -10.05 2.75 16.55
N TRP A 375 -10.66 1.74 15.94
CA TRP A 375 -11.02 1.71 14.53
C TRP A 375 -12.52 1.42 14.42
N ASN A 376 -13.30 2.33 13.82
CA ASN A 376 -14.77 2.28 13.89
C ASN A 376 -15.42 1.49 12.74
N ASP A 377 -14.77 1.41 11.59
CA ASP A 377 -15.26 0.68 10.43
C ASP A 377 -14.12 -0.01 9.68
N SER A 378 -14.31 -1.30 9.42
CA SER A 378 -13.44 -2.20 8.68
C SER A 378 -14.37 -3.26 8.06
N PRO A 379 -14.82 -3.09 6.79
CA PRO A 379 -15.75 -4.02 6.17
C PRO A 379 -15.10 -5.39 6.02
N ALA A 380 -15.88 -6.47 6.11
CA ALA A 380 -15.38 -7.85 5.95
C ALA A 380 -14.61 -8.09 4.65
N THR A 381 -14.97 -7.33 3.60
CA THR A 381 -14.39 -7.50 2.29
C THR A 381 -14.46 -6.24 1.44
N VAL A 382 -13.46 -6.07 0.57
CA VAL A 382 -13.43 -5.04 -0.48
C VAL A 382 -13.62 -5.61 -1.89
N LEU A 383 -13.86 -6.91 -2.03
CA LEU A 383 -14.06 -7.57 -3.33
C LEU A 383 -15.16 -6.91 -4.18
N PRO A 384 -16.32 -6.46 -3.63
CA PRO A 384 -17.32 -5.73 -4.41
C PRO A 384 -16.79 -4.42 -5.01
N VAL A 385 -15.95 -3.70 -4.27
CA VAL A 385 -15.32 -2.45 -4.74
C VAL A 385 -14.33 -2.73 -5.85
N LEU A 386 -13.51 -3.79 -5.71
CA LEU A 386 -12.59 -4.22 -6.78
C LEU A 386 -13.37 -4.57 -8.06
N LYS A 387 -14.45 -5.36 -7.96
CA LYS A 387 -15.31 -5.72 -9.11
C LYS A 387 -15.89 -4.49 -9.80
N LYS A 388 -16.41 -3.53 -9.02
CA LYS A 388 -16.94 -2.25 -9.53
C LYS A 388 -15.88 -1.47 -10.31
N LEU A 389 -14.68 -1.31 -9.76
CA LEU A 389 -13.61 -0.50 -10.35
C LEU A 389 -13.00 -1.16 -11.59
N MET A 390 -12.90 -2.49 -11.62
CA MET A 390 -12.51 -3.24 -12.81
C MET A 390 -13.54 -3.10 -13.93
N ALA A 391 -14.84 -3.20 -13.61
CA ALA A 391 -15.91 -2.99 -14.59
C ALA A 391 -15.93 -1.54 -15.12
N ALA A 392 -15.46 -0.58 -14.32
CA ALA A 392 -15.26 0.81 -14.74
C ALA A 392 -13.99 1.03 -15.62
N GLY A 393 -13.23 -0.02 -15.92
CA GLY A 393 -12.06 0.02 -16.81
C GLY A 393 -10.74 0.37 -16.13
N LEU A 394 -10.69 0.47 -14.80
CA LEU A 394 -9.43 0.69 -14.08
C LEU A 394 -8.55 -0.56 -14.10
N ARG A 395 -7.23 -0.35 -14.19
CA ARG A 395 -6.24 -1.44 -14.05
C ARG A 395 -6.05 -1.80 -12.58
N VAL A 396 -6.15 -3.08 -12.27
CA VAL A 396 -6.02 -3.58 -10.90
C VAL A 396 -4.97 -4.67 -10.88
N TRP A 397 -3.90 -4.44 -10.11
CA TRP A 397 -2.87 -5.44 -9.86
C TRP A 397 -2.86 -5.82 -8.37
N VAL A 398 -3.09 -7.09 -8.07
CA VAL A 398 -2.86 -7.65 -6.73
C VAL A 398 -1.61 -8.53 -6.78
N TYR A 399 -0.60 -8.27 -5.96
CA TYR A 399 0.62 -9.09 -5.89
C TYR A 399 0.94 -9.52 -4.45
N SER A 400 1.57 -10.68 -4.28
CA SER A 400 1.91 -11.23 -2.96
C SER A 400 3.29 -11.88 -3.01
N LEU A 401 4.01 -11.82 -1.89
CA LEU A 401 5.25 -12.57 -1.69
C LEU A 401 4.95 -13.97 -1.14
N ASN A 402 5.62 -14.99 -1.68
CA ASN A 402 5.38 -16.39 -1.29
C ASN A 402 5.90 -16.76 0.12
N SER A 403 6.61 -15.86 0.81
CA SER A 403 7.15 -16.07 2.16
C SER A 403 6.31 -15.41 3.27
N HIS A 404 5.25 -14.69 2.90
CA HIS A 404 4.49 -13.82 3.78
C HIS A 404 3.22 -14.50 4.28
N ALA A 405 3.22 -14.97 5.52
CA ALA A 405 2.17 -15.84 6.05
C ALA A 405 0.81 -15.17 6.23
N ILE A 406 0.76 -13.82 6.35
CA ILE A 406 -0.50 -13.08 6.51
C ILE A 406 -1.22 -12.87 5.17
N CYS A 407 -0.51 -12.85 4.03
CA CYS A 407 -1.04 -12.34 2.75
C CYS A 407 -0.51 -13.10 1.52
N ASP A 408 -0.47 -14.44 1.57
CA ASP A 408 0.15 -15.30 0.55
C ASP A 408 -0.78 -15.64 -0.65
N ALA A 409 -0.20 -16.09 -1.76
CA ALA A 409 -0.86 -16.60 -2.95
C ALA A 409 -1.87 -17.74 -2.68
N THR A 410 -1.74 -18.49 -1.59
CA THR A 410 -2.67 -19.57 -1.18
C THR A 410 -4.04 -19.04 -0.77
N GLN A 411 -4.12 -17.88 -0.10
CA GLN A 411 -5.38 -17.18 0.21
C GLN A 411 -6.16 -16.86 -1.06
N ARG A 412 -5.46 -16.46 -2.12
CA ARG A 412 -6.10 -16.15 -3.40
C ARG A 412 -6.67 -17.36 -4.10
N ARG A 413 -6.21 -18.60 -3.85
CA ARG A 413 -6.88 -19.78 -4.44
C ARG A 413 -8.31 -19.91 -3.92
N HIS A 414 -8.53 -19.61 -2.64
CA HIS A 414 -9.86 -19.64 -2.02
C HIS A 414 -10.70 -18.40 -2.39
N GLY A 415 -10.12 -17.19 -2.39
CA GLY A 415 -10.80 -15.98 -2.87
C GLY A 415 -11.18 -15.98 -4.36
N ARG A 416 -10.55 -16.85 -5.17
CA ARG A 416 -10.82 -17.03 -6.61
C ARG A 416 -12.16 -17.69 -6.89
N GLU A 417 -12.63 -18.61 -6.04
CA GLU A 417 -13.91 -19.29 -6.26
C GLU A 417 -15.10 -18.32 -6.23
N GLY A 418 -14.94 -17.14 -5.60
CA GLY A 418 -15.93 -16.05 -5.60
C GLY A 418 -15.73 -14.96 -6.67
N ALA A 419 -14.62 -14.95 -7.44
CA ALA A 419 -14.22 -13.82 -8.29
C ALA A 419 -14.34 -14.03 -9.82
N GLY A 420 -14.46 -15.26 -10.29
CA GLY A 420 -14.56 -15.59 -11.73
C GLY A 420 -13.28 -16.24 -12.31
N ASP A 421 -13.44 -16.91 -13.44
CA ASP A 421 -12.50 -17.85 -14.06
C ASP A 421 -11.17 -17.21 -14.54
N VAL A 422 -10.07 -18.00 -14.50
CA VAL A 422 -8.73 -17.58 -14.93
C VAL A 422 -8.51 -17.94 -16.40
N ASP A 423 -8.16 -16.96 -17.25
CA ASP A 423 -7.89 -17.19 -18.68
C ASP A 423 -6.45 -17.58 -18.99
N ALA A 424 -5.47 -17.19 -18.15
CA ALA A 424 -4.06 -17.55 -18.37
C ALA A 424 -3.22 -17.56 -17.08
N VAL A 425 -2.35 -18.57 -16.96
CA VAL A 425 -1.23 -18.61 -16.00
C VAL A 425 0.07 -18.36 -16.77
N GLN A 426 0.81 -17.31 -16.41
CA GLN A 426 2.05 -16.91 -17.07
C GLN A 426 3.20 -16.86 -16.07
N ARG A 427 4.36 -17.43 -16.40
CA ARG A 427 5.57 -17.32 -15.56
C ARG A 427 6.24 -15.98 -15.80
N GLN A 428 6.56 -15.25 -14.74
CA GLN A 428 7.28 -13.98 -14.81
C GLN A 428 8.78 -14.24 -14.64
N ARG A 429 9.59 -13.69 -15.55
CA ARG A 429 11.06 -13.82 -15.55
C ARG A 429 11.71 -12.59 -14.92
N ASP A 430 12.80 -12.82 -14.21
CA ASP A 430 13.69 -11.79 -13.68
C ASP A 430 14.73 -11.44 -14.75
N GLU A 431 14.69 -10.21 -15.29
CA GLU A 431 15.69 -9.71 -16.23
C GLU A 431 16.87 -9.01 -15.52
N ALA A 432 16.83 -8.86 -14.18
CA ALA A 432 17.87 -8.19 -13.40
C ALA A 432 19.01 -9.11 -12.96
N ALA A 433 18.88 -10.43 -13.13
CA ALA A 433 19.98 -11.36 -12.96
C ALA A 433 20.98 -11.15 -14.11
N GLY A 434 22.12 -10.52 -13.79
CA GLY A 434 23.14 -10.09 -14.74
C GLY A 434 23.46 -11.10 -15.84
N ALA A 435 23.78 -10.57 -17.03
CA ALA A 435 24.07 -11.27 -18.28
C ALA A 435 24.49 -12.76 -18.13
N GLY A 436 23.52 -13.67 -18.12
CA GLY A 436 23.78 -15.11 -18.18
C GLY A 436 22.79 -16.04 -17.47
N GLU A 437 22.02 -15.60 -16.47
CA GLU A 437 21.07 -16.48 -15.75
C GLU A 437 19.64 -15.92 -15.77
N GLU A 438 18.78 -16.44 -16.65
CA GLU A 438 17.33 -16.20 -16.54
C GLU A 438 16.77 -16.91 -15.30
N ARG A 439 16.15 -16.17 -14.37
CA ARG A 439 15.46 -16.74 -13.20
C ARG A 439 13.96 -16.48 -13.26
N VAL A 440 13.15 -17.37 -12.69
CA VAL A 440 11.69 -17.15 -12.57
C VAL A 440 11.45 -16.27 -11.33
N ALA A 441 11.07 -15.01 -11.55
CA ALA A 441 10.73 -14.04 -10.51
C ALA A 441 9.39 -14.36 -9.83
N GLY A 442 8.48 -15.05 -10.52
CA GLY A 442 7.13 -15.27 -10.00
C GLY A 442 6.16 -15.95 -10.96
N VAL A 443 4.90 -16.07 -10.53
CA VAL A 443 3.77 -16.54 -11.34
C VAL A 443 2.73 -15.43 -11.44
N VAL A 444 2.35 -15.06 -12.65
CA VAL A 444 1.28 -14.14 -12.95
C VAL A 444 0.06 -14.92 -13.42
N LEU A 445 -1.11 -14.49 -12.99
CA LEU A 445 -2.42 -14.95 -13.37
C LEU A 445 -3.14 -13.77 -13.99
N GLN A 446 -3.62 -13.94 -15.20
CA GLN A 446 -4.38 -12.92 -15.91
C GLN A 446 -5.78 -13.47 -16.17
N ALA A 447 -6.80 -12.70 -15.80
CA ALA A 447 -8.20 -12.98 -16.14
C ALA A 447 -8.65 -12.00 -17.23
N ALA A 448 -9.66 -12.33 -18.04
CA ALA A 448 -10.20 -11.44 -19.06
C ALA A 448 -10.67 -10.13 -18.43
N GLY A 449 -9.97 -9.05 -18.79
CA GLY A 449 -10.13 -7.72 -18.20
C GLY A 449 -8.82 -7.17 -17.63
N SER A 450 -8.90 -6.02 -16.96
CA SER A 450 -7.73 -5.30 -16.44
C SER A 450 -7.17 -5.89 -15.13
N TRP A 451 -7.42 -7.17 -14.83
CA TRP A 451 -6.98 -7.85 -13.61
C TRP A 451 -5.71 -8.65 -13.85
N VAL A 452 -4.68 -8.38 -13.06
CA VAL A 452 -3.44 -9.14 -13.02
C VAL A 452 -3.18 -9.54 -11.56
N GLY A 453 -3.01 -10.84 -11.31
CA GLY A 453 -2.62 -11.39 -10.01
C GLY A 453 -1.22 -11.97 -10.07
N GLY A 454 -0.27 -11.53 -9.24
CA GLY A 454 1.10 -12.08 -9.21
C GLY A 454 1.49 -12.72 -7.88
N GLY A 455 2.32 -13.77 -7.91
CA GLY A 455 3.08 -14.27 -6.77
C GLY A 455 4.58 -14.14 -7.06
N VAL A 456 5.35 -13.52 -6.17
CA VAL A 456 6.79 -13.27 -6.34
C VAL A 456 7.58 -14.31 -5.53
N ARG A 457 8.56 -14.95 -6.17
CA ARG A 457 9.34 -16.06 -5.62
C ARG A 457 10.56 -15.55 -4.88
N GLY A 458 10.69 -15.92 -3.60
CA GLY A 458 11.91 -15.65 -2.82
C GLY A 458 12.22 -14.16 -2.61
N GLY A 459 11.26 -13.28 -2.81
CA GLY A 459 11.40 -11.86 -2.50
C GLY A 459 11.35 -11.67 -0.98
N ALA A 460 12.49 -11.31 -0.40
CA ALA A 460 12.52 -10.43 0.76
C ALA A 460 12.74 -9.03 0.20
N ASP A 461 11.97 -8.03 0.60
CA ASP A 461 12.11 -6.69 0.07
C ASP A 461 13.51 -6.12 0.37
N ALA A 462 14.06 -5.41 -0.60
CA ALA A 462 15.24 -4.54 -0.49
C ALA A 462 16.50 -5.09 0.22
N GLY A 463 17.44 -5.66 -0.56
CA GLY A 463 18.88 -5.50 -0.28
C GLY A 463 19.73 -6.77 -0.41
N ASP A 464 20.55 -6.77 -1.45
CA ASP A 464 21.66 -7.65 -1.83
C ASP A 464 22.06 -8.80 -0.87
N GLY A 465 21.87 -10.02 -1.37
CA GLY A 465 22.31 -11.29 -0.78
C GLY A 465 21.64 -12.49 -1.44
N ALA A 466 20.40 -12.34 -1.89
CA ALA A 466 19.74 -13.25 -2.82
C ALA A 466 19.64 -12.57 -4.20
N ARG A 467 20.21 -13.20 -5.23
CA ARG A 467 20.03 -12.84 -6.65
C ARG A 467 18.56 -13.04 -7.08
N GLY A 468 17.65 -12.20 -6.59
CA GLY A 468 16.23 -12.20 -6.92
C GLY A 468 15.69 -10.78 -6.92
N GLY A 469 15.30 -10.30 -8.10
CA GLY A 469 14.90 -8.94 -8.37
C GLY A 469 13.64 -8.50 -7.63
N ALA A 470 13.68 -7.26 -7.15
CA ALA A 470 12.49 -6.48 -6.83
C ALA A 470 11.62 -6.29 -8.11
N PRO A 471 10.29 -6.15 -7.99
CA PRO A 471 9.36 -6.17 -9.14
C PRO A 471 9.44 -4.96 -10.10
N GLY A 472 10.47 -4.11 -9.99
CA GLY A 472 10.63 -2.89 -10.78
C GLY A 472 11.50 -2.99 -12.04
N ALA A 473 12.13 -4.14 -12.34
CA ALA A 473 12.88 -4.32 -13.59
C ALA A 473 11.92 -4.64 -14.75
N ALA A 474 12.08 -4.00 -15.91
CA ALA A 474 11.18 -4.13 -17.07
C ALA A 474 10.70 -5.57 -17.32
N LEU A 475 9.43 -5.84 -17.02
CA LEU A 475 8.84 -7.17 -17.12
C LEU A 475 8.21 -7.35 -18.51
N ARG A 476 8.76 -8.22 -19.36
CA ARG A 476 8.11 -8.63 -20.60
C ARG A 476 7.41 -9.98 -20.45
N ALA A 477 6.09 -9.98 -20.58
CA ALA A 477 5.29 -11.18 -20.81
C ALA A 477 5.44 -11.64 -22.28
N ARG A 478 5.93 -12.86 -22.54
CA ARG A 478 5.83 -13.49 -23.87
C ARG A 478 4.66 -14.48 -23.87
N PRO A 479 3.76 -14.45 -24.88
CA PRO A 479 2.72 -15.48 -25.01
C PRO A 479 3.38 -16.84 -25.32
N LEU A 480 3.07 -17.85 -24.50
CA LEU A 480 3.40 -19.23 -24.83
C LEU A 480 2.39 -19.73 -25.87
N ALA A 481 2.90 -20.30 -26.96
CA ALA A 481 2.10 -20.93 -28.00
C ALA A 481 1.17 -21.99 -27.37
N ARG A 482 -0.09 -21.99 -27.82
CA ARG A 482 -1.13 -22.93 -27.38
C ARG A 482 -0.71 -24.38 -27.68
N HIS A 483 -0.17 -25.07 -26.69
CA HIS A 483 -0.23 -26.52 -26.62
C HIS A 483 -0.91 -26.91 -25.31
N ALA A 484 -2.19 -27.26 -25.43
CA ALA A 484 -2.95 -27.88 -24.37
C ALA A 484 -2.35 -29.27 -24.09
N LEU A 485 -1.84 -29.47 -22.88
CA LEU A 485 -1.58 -30.81 -22.35
C LEU A 485 -2.82 -31.25 -21.57
N PRO A 486 -3.39 -32.43 -21.82
CA PRO A 486 -4.58 -32.90 -21.12
C PRO A 486 -4.23 -33.27 -19.67
N LEU A 487 -5.12 -32.90 -18.74
CA LEU A 487 -5.08 -33.30 -17.34
C LEU A 487 -5.32 -34.82 -17.21
N PRO A 488 -4.67 -35.52 -16.24
CA PRO A 488 -4.98 -36.90 -15.93
C PRO A 488 -6.38 -37.01 -15.28
N PRO A 489 -7.13 -38.10 -15.52
CA PRO A 489 -8.47 -38.26 -14.96
C PRO A 489 -8.40 -38.48 -13.44
N GLY A 490 -9.26 -37.79 -12.70
CA GLY A 490 -9.44 -37.96 -11.25
C GLY A 490 -10.06 -39.32 -10.89
N PRO A 491 -9.99 -39.73 -9.61
CA PRO A 491 -10.48 -41.02 -9.16
C PRO A 491 -12.01 -41.09 -9.25
N ALA A 492 -12.52 -42.19 -9.82
CA ALA A 492 -13.95 -42.46 -9.97
C ALA A 492 -14.63 -42.74 -8.61
N PRO A 493 -15.92 -42.38 -8.44
CA PRO A 493 -16.64 -42.54 -7.18
C PRO A 493 -16.93 -44.02 -6.88
N ALA A 494 -16.71 -44.43 -5.63
CA ALA A 494 -17.07 -45.75 -5.12
C ALA A 494 -18.59 -45.94 -5.15
N GLY A 495 -19.07 -46.76 -6.08
CA GLY A 495 -20.46 -47.16 -6.16
C GLY A 495 -20.83 -48.11 -5.02
N ARG A 496 -21.91 -47.77 -4.30
CA ARG A 496 -22.65 -48.69 -3.42
C ARG A 496 -23.06 -49.94 -4.21
N ARG A 497 -22.76 -51.14 -3.71
CA ARG A 497 -23.49 -52.36 -4.05
C ARG A 497 -24.17 -52.88 -2.79
N SER A 498 -25.50 -52.93 -2.83
CA SER A 498 -26.30 -53.74 -1.92
C SER A 498 -26.49 -55.15 -2.52
N THR A 499 -26.25 -56.15 -1.68
CA THR A 499 -26.93 -57.45 -1.56
C THR A 499 -27.10 -58.35 -2.79
N LEU A 500 -26.43 -59.50 -2.76
CA LEU A 500 -27.08 -60.81 -2.53
C LEU A 500 -26.28 -61.59 -1.49
#